data_AF-A0A1W9J670-F1
#
_entry.id   AF-A0A1W9J670-F1
#
_cell.length_a   1.000
_cell.length_b   1.000
_cell.length_c   1.000
_cell.angle_alpha   90.00
_cell.angle_beta   90.00
_cell.angle_gamma   90.00
#
_symmetry.space_group_name_H-M   'P 1'
#
loop_
_entity.id
_entity.type
_entity.pdbx_description
1 polymer ?
#
loop_
_entity_poly.entity_id
_entity_poly.type
_entity_poly.pdbx_seq_one_letter_code
_entity_poly.pdbx_strand_id
1 'polypeptide(L)'
;MFVTLVVAVLAVVPARAENFRSDSKRLGNSKMDIVLTEVQRQARTSIVVIQITAIGSSVGSSFFILCSLRDLARQRSHSRYIVKAEDVPRRNQMLVGFLNGRTEEPAGLDPRLAGQPVIDLDYFAPICDKMN
;
A
#
# COMPACT_ATOMS: atom_id res chain seq x y z
N MET A 1 -34.13 1.14 49.61
CA MET A 1 -33.12 1.98 48.94
C MET A 1 -32.47 1.11 47.87
N PHE A 2 -32.93 1.19 46.62
CA PHE A 2 -32.42 0.37 45.50
C PHE A 2 -31.43 1.21 44.69
N VAL A 3 -30.17 0.81 44.67
CA VAL A 3 -29.12 1.44 43.86
C VAL A 3 -29.08 0.70 42.53
N THR A 4 -29.61 1.32 41.47
CA THR A 4 -29.56 0.78 40.12
C THR A 4 -28.21 1.15 39.50
N LEU A 5 -27.33 0.16 39.32
CA LEU A 5 -26.05 0.33 38.65
C LEU A 5 -26.27 0.35 37.13
N VAL A 6 -26.16 1.52 36.51
CA VAL A 6 -26.21 1.66 35.04
C VAL A 6 -24.82 1.32 34.49
N VAL A 7 -24.66 0.12 33.92
CA VAL A 7 -23.46 -0.27 33.17
C VAL A 7 -23.56 0.37 31.79
N ALA A 8 -22.79 1.44 31.56
CA ALA A 8 -22.63 2.05 30.25
C ALA A 8 -21.71 1.18 29.40
N VAL A 9 -22.28 0.43 28.46
CA VAL A 9 -21.53 -0.30 27.43
C VAL A 9 -21.03 0.72 26.40
N LEU A 10 -19.77 1.13 26.54
CA LEU A 10 -19.06 1.90 25.52
C LEU A 10 -18.86 0.99 24.30
N ALA A 11 -19.77 1.09 23.34
CA ALA A 11 -19.58 0.50 22.02
C ALA A 11 -18.40 1.20 21.33
N VAL A 12 -17.21 0.60 21.44
CA VAL A 12 -16.05 0.99 20.63
C VAL A 12 -16.39 0.62 19.19
N VAL A 13 -16.87 1.58 18.42
CA VAL A 13 -17.00 1.41 16.97
C VAL A 13 -15.58 1.29 16.43
N PRO A 14 -15.17 0.16 15.84
CA PRO A 14 -13.86 0.08 15.23
C PRO A 14 -13.86 1.12 14.11
N ALA A 15 -12.98 2.12 14.21
CA ALA A 15 -12.66 2.98 13.08
C ALA A 15 -12.26 2.04 11.94
N ARG A 16 -13.12 1.90 10.93
CA ARG A 16 -12.77 1.18 9.72
C ARG A 16 -11.58 1.92 9.16
N ALA A 17 -10.37 1.38 9.34
CA ALA A 17 -9.16 1.97 8.81
C ALA A 17 -9.40 2.25 7.33
N GLU A 18 -9.38 3.53 6.95
CA GLU A 18 -9.60 3.91 5.57
C GLU A 18 -8.63 3.12 4.69
N ASN A 19 -9.12 2.64 3.56
CA ASN A 19 -8.27 1.98 2.60
C ASN A 19 -7.27 3.00 2.07
N PHE A 20 -6.01 2.58 1.92
CA PHE A 20 -4.94 3.47 1.49
C PHE A 20 -5.27 4.10 0.13
N ARG A 21 -5.03 5.41 0.00
CA ARG A 21 -5.10 6.13 -1.28
C ARG A 21 -3.92 7.09 -1.40
N SER A 22 -3.27 7.09 -2.56
CA SER A 22 -2.22 8.04 -2.92
C SER A 22 -2.51 8.64 -4.29
N ASP A 23 -2.33 9.95 -4.40
CA ASP A 23 -2.68 10.74 -5.58
C ASP A 23 -1.44 11.52 -6.03
N SER A 24 -1.05 11.38 -7.30
CA SER A 24 0.16 12.02 -7.82
C SER A 24 0.08 13.54 -7.80
N LYS A 25 -1.11 14.13 -7.72
CA LYS A 25 -1.30 15.59 -7.61
C LYS A 25 -0.74 16.16 -6.32
N ARG A 26 -0.57 15.34 -5.27
CA ARG A 26 0.09 15.77 -4.01
C ARG A 26 1.52 16.27 -4.22
N LEU A 27 2.17 15.84 -5.31
CA LEU A 27 3.53 16.23 -5.68
C LEU A 27 3.62 17.61 -6.38
N GLY A 28 2.50 18.31 -6.57
CA GLY A 28 2.45 19.59 -7.28
C GLY A 28 2.71 19.50 -8.79
N ASN A 29 2.90 18.30 -9.35
CA ASN A 29 3.13 18.09 -10.79
C ASN A 29 1.79 17.94 -11.53
N SER A 30 1.37 18.98 -12.24
CA SER A 30 0.10 18.98 -12.98
C SER A 30 0.06 18.01 -14.17
N LYS A 31 1.23 17.59 -14.71
CA LYS A 31 1.34 16.73 -15.90
C LYS A 31 1.16 15.24 -15.62
N MET A 32 1.30 14.82 -14.37
CA MET A 32 1.12 13.43 -13.94
C MET A 32 -0.20 13.30 -13.19
N ASP A 33 -1.00 12.31 -13.56
CA ASP A 33 -2.30 12.01 -12.98
C ASP A 33 -2.44 10.49 -12.84
N ILE A 34 -1.98 10.02 -11.69
CA ILE A 34 -1.97 8.62 -11.29
C ILE A 34 -2.54 8.54 -9.87
N VAL A 35 -3.52 7.67 -9.69
CA VAL A 35 -4.14 7.39 -8.39
C VAL A 35 -3.93 5.93 -8.05
N LEU A 36 -3.34 5.67 -6.88
CA LEU A 36 -3.24 4.33 -6.31
C LEU A 36 -4.25 4.21 -5.19
N THR A 37 -5.10 3.20 -5.25
CA THR A 37 -6.10 2.91 -4.22
C THR A 37 -6.02 1.46 -3.81
N GLU A 38 -5.83 1.19 -2.52
CA GLU A 38 -5.99 -0.15 -1.96
C GLU A 38 -7.47 -0.53 -2.01
N VAL A 39 -7.78 -1.63 -2.70
CA VAL A 39 -9.17 -2.08 -2.87
C VAL A 39 -9.47 -3.36 -2.11
N GLN A 40 -8.44 -4.14 -1.77
CA GLN A 40 -8.57 -5.33 -0.94
C GLN A 40 -7.37 -5.44 -0.01
N ARG A 41 -7.66 -5.83 1.23
CA ARG A 41 -6.69 -5.91 2.32
C ARG A 41 -6.76 -7.29 2.96
N GLN A 42 -5.62 -7.99 3.04
CA GLN A 42 -5.46 -9.24 3.79
C GLN A 42 -4.36 -9.07 4.85
N ALA A 43 -4.04 -10.09 5.64
CA ALA A 43 -3.07 -9.93 6.74
C ALA A 43 -1.71 -9.41 6.25
N ARG A 44 -1.16 -9.99 5.17
CA ARG A 44 0.18 -9.68 4.64
C ARG A 44 0.22 -9.41 3.13
N THR A 45 -0.95 -9.21 2.53
CA THR A 45 -1.07 -8.80 1.14
C THR A 45 -2.12 -7.70 0.99
N SER A 46 -1.98 -6.91 -0.07
CA SER A 46 -2.94 -5.89 -0.48
C SER A 46 -3.08 -5.92 -2.00
N ILE A 47 -4.29 -5.69 -2.49
CA ILE A 47 -4.53 -5.41 -3.91
C ILE A 47 -4.74 -3.91 -4.04
N VAL A 48 -3.91 -3.28 -4.87
CA VAL A 48 -4.05 -1.87 -5.22
C VAL A 48 -4.50 -1.74 -6.67
N VAL A 49 -5.46 -0.85 -6.94
CA VAL A 49 -5.82 -0.42 -8.29
C VAL A 49 -4.99 0.81 -8.63
N ILE A 50 -4.46 0.83 -9.85
CA ILE A 50 -3.70 1.95 -10.41
C ILE A 50 -4.54 2.56 -11.52
N GLN A 51 -4.99 3.80 -11.32
CA GLN A 51 -5.70 4.57 -12.34
C GLN A 51 -4.71 5.57 -12.94
N ILE A 52 -4.57 5.55 -14.25
CA ILE A 52 -3.66 6.44 -14.99
C ILE A 52 -4.49 7.17 -16.04
N THR A 53 -4.60 8.49 -15.90
CA THR A 53 -5.19 9.38 -16.90
C THR A 53 -4.11 10.18 -17.62
N ALA A 54 -2.99 10.46 -16.95
CA ALA A 54 -1.79 11.04 -17.55
C ALA A 54 -0.52 10.50 -16.87
N ILE A 55 0.38 9.88 -17.63
CA ILE A 55 1.63 9.32 -17.10
C ILE A 55 2.60 10.45 -16.69
N GLY A 56 2.70 11.51 -17.49
CA GLY A 56 3.80 12.47 -17.33
C GLY A 56 5.15 11.83 -17.71
N SER A 57 6.15 11.91 -16.83
CA SER A 57 7.46 11.28 -17.05
C SER A 57 7.47 9.83 -16.54
N SER A 58 8.01 8.89 -17.33
CA SER A 58 8.14 7.48 -16.95
C SER A 58 8.93 7.30 -15.65
N VAL A 59 9.99 8.08 -15.46
CA VAL A 59 10.82 8.06 -14.23
C VAL A 59 10.02 8.57 -13.03
N GLY A 60 9.33 9.70 -13.19
CA GLY A 60 8.50 10.28 -12.13
C GLY A 60 7.34 9.37 -11.72
N SER A 61 6.70 8.72 -12.69
CA SER A 61 5.63 7.75 -12.44
C SER A 61 6.11 6.56 -11.62
N SER A 62 7.29 6.03 -11.97
CA SER A 62 7.88 4.88 -11.29
C SER A 62 8.21 5.20 -9.84
N PHE A 63 8.80 6.37 -9.59
CA PHE A 63 9.05 6.83 -8.22
C PHE A 63 7.76 7.10 -7.46
N PHE A 64 6.75 7.74 -8.07
CA PHE A 64 5.47 7.95 -7.42
C PHE A 64 4.82 6.63 -6.97
N ILE A 65 4.80 5.63 -7.85
CA ILE A 65 4.27 4.29 -7.52
C ILE A 65 5.06 3.69 -6.36
N LEU A 66 6.40 3.65 -6.44
CA LEU A 66 7.24 3.07 -5.38
C LEU A 66 7.08 3.79 -4.04
N CYS A 67 7.06 5.12 -4.03
CA CYS A 67 6.88 5.90 -2.80
C CYS A 67 5.48 5.73 -2.21
N SER A 68 4.46 5.58 -3.06
CA SER A 68 3.11 5.23 -2.62
C SER A 68 3.06 3.83 -2.00
N LEU A 69 3.77 2.84 -2.56
CA LEU A 69 3.88 1.51 -1.95
C LEU A 69 4.64 1.52 -0.62
N ARG A 70 5.64 2.40 -0.47
CA ARG A 70 6.33 2.61 0.81
C ARG A 70 5.39 3.18 1.87
N ASP A 71 4.58 4.18 1.51
CA ASP A 71 3.57 4.76 2.40
C ASP A 71 2.53 3.69 2.80
N LEU A 72 2.07 2.88 1.84
CA LEU A 72 1.19 1.75 2.10
C LEU A 72 1.80 0.76 3.10
N ALA A 73 3.05 0.31 2.87
CA ALA A 73 3.72 -0.65 3.75
C ALA A 73 3.87 -0.10 5.17
N ARG A 74 4.18 1.20 5.31
CA ARG A 74 4.25 1.89 6.61
C ARG A 74 2.91 1.91 7.34
N GLN A 75 1.80 2.14 6.64
CA GLN A 75 0.47 2.14 7.25
C GLN A 75 -0.05 0.74 7.59
N ARG A 76 0.40 -0.28 6.85
CA ARG A 76 -0.18 -1.63 6.91
C ARG A 76 0.52 -2.55 7.89
N SER A 77 1.83 -2.69 7.75
CA SER A 77 2.60 -3.73 8.43
C SER A 77 3.95 -3.25 8.95
N HIS A 78 4.32 -1.99 8.67
CA HIS A 78 5.66 -1.45 8.87
C HIS A 78 6.74 -2.31 8.20
N SER A 79 6.39 -3.06 7.15
CA SER A 79 7.33 -3.92 6.44
C SER A 79 8.31 -3.10 5.62
N ARG A 80 9.60 -3.39 5.79
CA ARG A 80 10.68 -2.85 4.97
C ARG A 80 10.73 -3.51 3.59
N TYR A 81 10.42 -4.79 3.52
CA TYR A 81 10.52 -5.58 2.30
C TYR A 81 9.14 -5.83 1.72
N ILE A 82 9.00 -5.59 0.43
CA ILE A 82 7.78 -5.93 -0.31
C ILE A 82 8.11 -6.77 -1.53
N VAL A 83 7.08 -7.39 -2.06
CA VAL A 83 7.08 -7.98 -3.40
C VAL A 83 5.82 -7.50 -4.11
N LYS A 84 5.88 -7.34 -5.44
CA LYS A 84 4.72 -6.93 -6.21
C LYS A 84 4.55 -7.74 -7.48
N ALA A 85 3.31 -7.94 -7.91
CA ALA A 85 2.96 -8.44 -9.23
C ALA A 85 1.96 -7.48 -9.89
N GLU A 86 2.31 -6.98 -11.07
CA GLU A 86 1.47 -6.07 -11.85
C GLU A 86 0.45 -6.86 -12.68
N ASP A 87 -0.69 -6.23 -12.96
CA ASP A 87 -1.86 -6.84 -13.61
C ASP A 87 -2.39 -8.11 -12.92
N VAL A 88 -2.22 -8.18 -11.59
CA VAL A 88 -2.69 -9.29 -10.75
C VAL A 88 -3.62 -8.76 -9.65
N PRO A 89 -4.82 -9.36 -9.46
CA PRO A 89 -5.42 -10.46 -10.24
C PRO A 89 -6.04 -10.03 -11.59
N ARG A 90 -6.13 -8.74 -11.85
CA ARG A 90 -6.76 -8.18 -13.06
C ARG A 90 -5.91 -7.04 -13.59
N ARG A 91 -6.15 -6.64 -14.85
CA ARG A 91 -5.51 -5.46 -15.44
C ARG A 91 -5.69 -4.23 -14.55
N ASN A 92 -4.66 -3.38 -14.53
CA ASN A 92 -4.60 -2.17 -13.72
C ASN A 92 -4.66 -2.43 -12.20
N GLN A 93 -4.43 -3.66 -11.78
CA GLN A 93 -4.27 -4.03 -10.36
C GLN A 93 -2.86 -4.48 -10.10
N MET A 94 -2.40 -4.28 -8.88
CA MET A 94 -1.13 -4.79 -8.41
C MET A 94 -1.35 -5.51 -7.10
N LEU A 95 -0.90 -6.76 -7.04
CA LEU A 95 -0.82 -7.52 -5.81
C LEU A 95 0.49 -7.13 -5.13
N VAL A 96 0.41 -6.69 -3.87
CA VAL A 96 1.55 -6.30 -3.05
C VAL A 96 1.61 -7.24 -1.86
N GLY A 97 2.73 -7.91 -1.68
CA GLY A 97 3.03 -8.75 -0.51
C GLY A 97 3.99 -8.04 0.44
N PHE A 98 3.73 -8.14 1.74
CA PHE A 98 4.54 -7.56 2.81
C PHE A 98 5.38 -8.65 3.48
N LEU A 99 6.68 -8.62 3.24
CA LEU A 99 7.63 -9.62 3.72
C LEU A 99 8.19 -9.21 5.11
N ASN A 100 8.49 -10.21 5.93
CA ASN A 100 9.13 -10.09 7.24
C ASN A 100 10.65 -9.92 7.10
N GLY A 101 11.22 -10.36 5.98
CA GLY A 101 12.66 -10.28 5.73
C GLY A 101 13.01 -10.43 4.26
N ARG A 102 14.24 -10.07 3.91
CA ARG A 102 14.74 -10.09 2.52
C ARG A 102 14.75 -11.49 1.88
N THR A 103 14.94 -12.54 2.68
CA THR A 103 15.08 -13.92 2.23
C THR A 103 13.79 -14.71 2.30
N GLU A 104 12.68 -14.10 2.74
CA GLU A 104 11.38 -14.76 2.76
C GLU A 104 10.91 -15.00 1.33
N GLU A 105 10.44 -16.21 1.05
CA GLU A 105 10.00 -16.60 -0.28
C GLU A 105 8.63 -15.99 -0.60
N PRO A 106 8.50 -15.18 -1.68
CA PRO A 106 7.23 -14.55 -2.06
C PRO A 106 6.06 -15.52 -2.27
N ALA A 107 6.35 -16.73 -2.79
CA ALA A 107 5.32 -17.75 -3.03
C ALA A 107 4.65 -18.25 -1.73
N GLY A 108 5.34 -18.13 -0.59
CA GLY A 108 4.78 -18.45 0.73
C GLY A 108 3.73 -17.44 1.22
N LEU A 109 3.70 -16.23 0.67
CA LEU A 109 2.63 -15.25 0.92
C LEU A 109 1.43 -15.47 0.01
N ASP A 110 1.70 -15.59 -1.29
CA ASP A 110 0.71 -15.83 -2.33
C ASP A 110 1.40 -16.47 -3.54
N PRO A 111 0.90 -17.60 -4.08
CA PRO A 111 1.51 -18.26 -5.24
C PRO A 111 1.68 -17.34 -6.46
N ARG A 112 0.82 -16.32 -6.60
CA ARG A 112 0.89 -15.35 -7.71
C ARG A 112 2.09 -14.41 -7.63
N LEU A 113 2.78 -14.38 -6.48
CA LEU A 113 4.02 -13.63 -6.27
C LEU A 113 5.28 -14.46 -6.56
N ALA A 114 5.13 -15.74 -6.96
CA ALA A 114 6.26 -16.60 -7.27
C ALA A 114 7.18 -15.98 -8.34
N GLY A 115 8.49 -16.01 -8.10
CA GLY A 115 9.51 -15.47 -9.00
C GLY A 115 9.61 -13.94 -9.04
N GLN A 116 8.77 -13.20 -8.32
CA GLN A 116 8.85 -11.74 -8.28
C GLN A 116 10.01 -11.27 -7.40
N PRO A 117 10.70 -10.17 -7.78
CA PRO A 117 11.83 -9.67 -7.02
C PRO A 117 11.39 -9.04 -5.69
N VAL A 118 12.18 -9.28 -4.65
CA VAL A 118 12.03 -8.60 -3.36
C VAL A 118 12.59 -7.18 -3.45
N ILE A 119 11.77 -6.21 -3.05
CA ILE A 119 12.10 -4.78 -3.05
C ILE A 119 12.37 -4.34 -1.61
N ASP A 120 13.54 -3.74 -1.36
CA ASP A 120 13.85 -3.06 -0.11
C ASP A 120 13.39 -1.60 -0.20
N LEU A 121 12.33 -1.26 0.55
CA LEU A 121 11.74 0.08 0.52
C LEU A 121 12.65 1.14 1.13
N ASP A 122 13.55 0.77 2.04
CA ASP A 122 14.46 1.73 2.68
C ASP A 122 15.53 2.25 1.73
N TYR A 123 15.88 1.48 0.69
CA TYR A 123 16.78 1.95 -0.37
C TYR A 123 16.24 3.21 -1.07
N PHE A 124 14.90 3.34 -1.15
CA PHE A 124 14.22 4.48 -1.78
C PHE A 124 13.81 5.56 -0.78
N ALA A 125 14.10 5.39 0.51
CA ALA A 125 13.73 6.36 1.53
C ALA A 125 14.16 7.80 1.21
N PRO A 126 15.43 8.06 0.82
CA PRO A 126 15.90 9.42 0.61
C PRO A 126 15.20 10.17 -0.53
N ILE A 127 14.74 9.45 -1.56
CA ILE A 127 14.02 10.07 -2.68
C ILE A 127 12.54 10.26 -2.35
N CYS A 128 11.92 9.26 -1.71
CA CYS A 128 10.52 9.35 -1.34
C CYS A 128 10.25 10.42 -0.27
N ASP A 129 11.17 10.60 0.68
CA ASP A 129 11.04 11.63 1.71
C ASP A 129 11.23 13.06 1.17
N LYS A 130 11.80 13.22 -0.04
CA LYS A 130 11.88 14.52 -0.75
C LYS A 130 10.67 14.80 -1.64
N MET A 131 9.86 13.77 -1.90
CA MET A 131 8.69 13.86 -2.77
C MET A 131 7.40 14.16 -1.99
N ASN A 132 7.34 13.81 -0.70
CA ASN A 132 6.26 14.22 0.21
C ASN A 132 6.49 15.65 0.72
#